data_AF-A0A9D8Y2J5-F1
#
_entry.id   AF-A0A9D8Y2J5-F1
#
_cell.length_a   1.000
_cell.length_b   1.000
_cell.length_c   1.000
_cell.angle_alpha   90.00
_cell.angle_beta   90.00
_cell.angle_gamma   90.00
#
_symmetry.space_group_name_H-M   'P 1'
#
loop_
_entity.id
_entity.type
_entity.pdbx_description
1 polymer ?
#
loop_
_entity_poly.entity_id
_entity_poly.type
_entity_poly.pdbx_seq_one_letter_code
_entity_poly.pdbx_strand_id
1 'polypeptide(L)'
;MSLAPLFNPKKRKPDPKPAKVNLRVIIGIGLIVWGIAFLYVAIVEVWIKQTLPVHPILITCFGLVIGVLLMLWEFIYRDKYYGKSNRKHRKR
;
A
#
# COMPACT_ATOMS: atom_id res chain seq x y z
N MET A 1 -34.31 14.23 -9.68
CA MET A 1 -32.83 14.30 -9.55
C MET A 1 -32.29 14.96 -10.82
N SER A 2 -31.58 16.09 -10.72
CA SER A 2 -31.17 16.86 -11.89
C SER A 2 -29.93 16.25 -12.55
N LEU A 3 -30.00 15.91 -13.84
CA LEU A 3 -28.91 15.43 -14.70
C LEU A 3 -27.86 16.51 -15.06
N ALA A 4 -28.00 17.71 -14.51
CA ALA A 4 -27.11 18.86 -14.72
C ALA A 4 -25.59 18.59 -14.52
N PRO A 5 -25.12 17.67 -13.65
CA PRO A 5 -23.69 17.44 -13.46
C PRO A 5 -23.00 16.68 -14.61
N LEU A 6 -23.73 15.92 -15.43
CA LEU A 6 -23.12 15.17 -16.55
C LEU A 6 -22.84 16.07 -17.76
N PHE A 7 -23.72 17.04 -18.03
CA PHE A 7 -23.65 17.88 -19.23
C PHE A 7 -22.81 19.15 -19.07
N ASN A 8 -22.53 19.58 -17.84
CA ASN A 8 -21.81 20.84 -17.59
C ASN A 8 -20.63 20.64 -16.63
N PRO A 9 -19.42 20.30 -17.15
CA PRO A 9 -18.25 20.00 -16.33
C PRO A 9 -17.78 21.20 -15.49
N LYS A 10 -18.23 22.42 -15.81
CA LYS A 10 -17.90 23.64 -15.06
C LYS A 10 -18.63 23.76 -13.71
N LYS A 11 -19.68 22.95 -13.46
CA LYS A 11 -20.40 22.90 -12.17
C LYS A 11 -19.95 21.75 -11.26
N ARG A 12 -18.92 20.98 -11.66
CA ARG A 12 -18.39 19.90 -10.81
C ARG A 12 -17.72 20.52 -9.59
N LYS A 13 -18.21 20.19 -8.39
CA LYS A 13 -17.54 20.53 -7.13
C LYS A 13 -16.10 20.01 -7.22
N PRO A 14 -15.06 20.79 -6.82
CA PRO A 14 -13.68 20.31 -6.87
C PRO A 14 -13.60 18.97 -6.15
N ASP A 15 -12.87 18.02 -6.75
CA ASP A 15 -12.78 16.66 -6.22
C ASP A 15 -12.42 16.72 -4.73
N PRO A 16 -13.13 15.95 -3.88
CA PRO A 16 -12.87 15.95 -2.45
C PRO A 16 -11.41 15.61 -2.22
N LYS A 17 -10.78 16.31 -1.26
CA LYS A 17 -9.38 16.06 -0.92
C LYS A 17 -9.20 14.57 -0.62
N PRO A 18 -8.13 13.93 -1.16
CA PRO A 18 -7.91 12.50 -0.98
C PRO A 18 -7.95 12.15 0.51
N ALA A 19 -8.64 11.06 0.83
CA ALA A 19 -8.78 10.60 2.20
C ALA A 19 -7.40 10.42 2.84
N LYS A 20 -7.19 11.03 4.00
CA LYS A 20 -5.94 10.93 4.77
C LYS A 20 -5.90 9.58 5.50
N VAL A 21 -5.87 8.49 4.75
CA VAL A 21 -5.63 7.17 5.34
C VAL A 21 -4.13 7.01 5.49
N ASN A 22 -3.67 6.65 6.68
CA ASN A 22 -2.27 6.33 6.93
C ASN A 22 -1.94 4.95 6.34
N LEU A 23 -1.84 4.87 5.00
CA LEU A 23 -1.56 3.62 4.28
C LEU A 23 -0.26 2.96 4.75
N ARG A 24 0.74 3.76 5.13
CA ARG A 24 2.01 3.28 5.72
C ARG A 24 1.81 2.44 6.98
N VAL A 25 0.87 2.82 7.84
CA VAL A 25 0.62 2.12 9.10
C VAL A 25 -0.02 0.76 8.79
N ILE A 26 -1.01 0.74 7.91
CA ILE A 26 -1.71 -0.49 7.52
C ILE A 26 -0.75 -1.46 6.81
N ILE A 27 0.04 -0.97 5.86
CA ILE A 27 1.03 -1.77 5.14
C ILE A 27 2.12 -2.26 6.10
N GLY A 28 2.59 -1.41 7.02
CA GLY A 28 3.59 -1.79 8.02
C GLY A 28 3.09 -2.90 8.95
N ILE A 29 1.85 -2.81 9.44
CA ILE A 29 1.23 -3.86 10.26
C ILE A 29 1.14 -5.17 9.46
N GLY A 30 0.69 -5.10 8.21
CA GLY A 30 0.64 -6.27 7.32
C GLY A 30 2.01 -6.92 7.14
N LEU A 31 3.06 -6.13 6.94
CA LEU A 31 4.43 -6.61 6.74
C LEU A 31 5.01 -7.26 8.02
N ILE A 32 4.71 -6.70 9.20
CA ILE A 32 5.11 -7.30 10.49
C ILE A 32 4.44 -8.66 10.68
N VAL A 33 3.12 -8.74 10.43
CA VAL A 33 2.38 -10.00 10.53
C VAL A 33 2.94 -11.04 9.57
N TRP A 34 3.24 -10.65 8.33
CA TRP A 34 3.87 -11.52 7.33
C TRP A 34 5.29 -11.94 7.70
N GLY A 35 6.08 -11.05 8.31
CA GLY A 35 7.40 -11.38 8.84
C GLY A 35 7.35 -12.44 9.93
N ILE A 36 6.40 -12.32 10.87
CA ILE A 36 6.19 -13.33 11.92
C ILE A 36 5.78 -14.68 11.31
N ALA A 37 4.89 -14.68 10.33
CA ALA A 37 4.48 -15.91 9.64
C ALA A 37 5.64 -16.59 8.91
N PHE A 38 6.49 -15.84 8.21
CA PHE A 38 7.71 -16.36 7.58
C PHE A 38 8.66 -16.96 8.61
N LEU A 39 8.86 -16.26 9.74
CA LEU A 39 9.74 -16.69 10.81
C LEU A 39 9.25 -18.00 11.44
N TYR A 40 7.94 -18.15 11.63
CA TYR A 40 7.32 -19.38 12.09
C TYR A 40 7.56 -20.54 11.11
N VAL A 41 7.30 -20.35 9.82
CA VAL A 41 7.53 -21.39 8.79
C VAL A 41 9.01 -21.79 8.74
N ALA A 42 9.93 -20.83 8.78
CA ALA A 42 11.37 -21.09 8.78
C ALA A 42 11.83 -21.90 10.00
N ILE A 43 11.31 -21.57 11.19
CA ILE A 43 11.60 -22.34 12.41
C ILE A 43 11.06 -23.76 12.27
N VAL A 44 9.80 -23.93 11.87
CA VAL A 44 9.19 -25.25 11.71
C VAL A 44 9.99 -26.15 10.76
N GLU A 45 10.46 -25.61 9.63
CA GLU A 45 11.31 -26.36 8.69
C GLU A 45 12.66 -26.77 9.27
N VAL A 46 13.36 -25.85 9.94
CA VAL A 46 14.70 -26.11 10.50
C VAL A 46 14.64 -27.16 11.61
N TRP A 47 13.62 -27.10 12.48
CA TRP A 47 13.52 -27.95 13.66
C TRP A 47 12.96 -29.33 13.36
N ILE A 48 11.97 -29.43 12.48
CA ILE A 48 11.29 -30.71 12.21
C ILE A 48 12.03 -31.51 11.13
N LYS A 49 12.92 -30.88 10.33
CA LYS A 49 13.56 -31.48 9.14
C LYS A 49 12.57 -32.16 8.20
N GLN A 50 11.28 -31.86 8.33
CA GLN A 50 10.32 -32.22 7.33
C GLN A 50 10.64 -31.33 6.14
N THR A 51 10.93 -31.97 5.01
CA THR A 51 10.77 -31.34 3.70
C THR A 51 9.29 -31.01 3.58
N LEU A 52 8.87 -29.93 4.22
CA LEU A 52 7.60 -29.31 3.95
C LEU A 52 7.56 -29.10 2.43
N PRO A 53 6.42 -29.37 1.78
CA PRO A 53 6.30 -29.12 0.35
C PRO A 53 6.76 -27.69 0.07
N VAL A 54 7.43 -27.39 -1.04
CA VAL A 54 7.96 -26.03 -1.33
C VAL A 54 6.90 -24.91 -1.30
N HIS A 55 5.62 -25.26 -1.26
CA HIS A 55 4.47 -24.37 -1.30
C HIS A 55 4.37 -23.33 -0.16
N PRO A 56 4.50 -23.67 1.16
CA PRO A 56 4.35 -22.71 2.25
C PRO A 56 5.48 -21.66 2.28
N ILE A 57 6.72 -22.05 1.95
CA ILE A 57 7.86 -21.12 1.85
C ILE A 57 7.62 -20.12 0.71
N LEU A 58 7.20 -20.62 -0.45
CA LEU A 58 6.93 -19.77 -1.60
C LEU A 58 5.81 -18.77 -1.30
N ILE A 59 4.71 -19.23 -0.71
CA ILE A 59 3.58 -18.37 -0.35
C ILE A 59 4.04 -17.28 0.63
N THR A 60 4.78 -17.65 1.69
CA THR A 60 5.31 -16.69 2.68
C THR A 60 6.32 -15.70 2.08
N CYS A 61 7.15 -16.15 1.13
CA CYS A 61 8.08 -15.30 0.40
C CYS A 61 7.35 -14.30 -0.52
N PHE A 62 6.33 -14.75 -1.25
CA PHE A 62 5.56 -13.88 -2.15
C PHE A 62 4.85 -12.74 -1.41
N GLY A 63 4.20 -13.00 -0.27
CA GLY A 63 3.57 -11.88 0.45
C GLY A 63 4.55 -11.00 1.22
N LEU A 64 5.76 -11.46 1.57
CA LEU A 64 6.83 -10.56 1.98
C LEU A 64 7.23 -9.62 0.82
N VAL A 65 7.45 -10.16 -0.38
CA VAL A 65 7.81 -9.38 -1.57
C VAL A 65 6.70 -8.38 -1.92
N ILE A 66 5.43 -8.81 -1.95
CA ILE A 66 4.28 -7.95 -2.23
C ILE A 66 4.14 -6.88 -1.15
N GLY A 67 4.32 -7.23 0.13
CA GLY A 67 4.30 -6.29 1.24
C GLY A 67 5.37 -5.20 1.11
N VAL A 68 6.62 -5.57 0.81
CA VAL A 68 7.72 -4.63 0.59
C VAL A 68 7.44 -3.75 -0.63
N LEU A 69 6.95 -4.34 -1.73
CA LEU A 69 6.65 -3.61 -2.96
C LEU A 69 5.55 -2.56 -2.75
N LEU A 70 4.50 -2.89 -1.99
CA LEU A 70 3.45 -1.95 -1.60
C LEU A 70 3.99 -0.83 -0.70
N MET A 71 4.91 -1.14 0.20
CA MET A 71 5.55 -0.14 1.06
C MET A 71 6.43 0.83 0.25
N LEU A 72 7.19 0.30 -0.71
CA LEU A 72 7.99 1.11 -1.64
C LEU A 72 7.11 1.98 -2.53
N TRP A 73 6.01 1.42 -3.05
CA TRP A 73 5.04 2.14 -3.86
C TRP A 73 4.46 3.34 -3.09
N GLU A 74 4.04 3.13 -1.84
CA GLU A 74 3.53 4.20 -0.98
C GLU A 74 4.61 5.26 -0.66
N PHE A 75 5.88 4.85 -0.57
CA PHE A 75 6.99 5.80 -0.37
C PHE A 75 7.17 6.73 -1.58
N ILE A 76 7.12 6.17 -2.80
CA ILE A 76 7.34 6.90 -4.05
C ILE A 76 6.11 7.71 -4.47
N TYR A 77 4.90 7.18 -4.30
CA TYR A 77 3.69 7.80 -4.80
C TYR A 77 3.08 8.83 -3.84
N ARG A 78 3.44 8.85 -2.54
CA ARG A 78 2.99 9.88 -1.59
C ARG A 78 3.25 11.29 -2.10
N ASP A 79 4.42 11.53 -2.69
CA ASP A 79 4.80 12.84 -3.19
C ASP A 79 3.98 13.29 -4.39
N LYS A 80 3.38 12.35 -5.15
CA LYS A 80 2.47 12.72 -6.26
C LYS A 80 1.08 13.15 -5.76
N TYR A 81 0.60 12.58 -4.65
CA TYR A 81 -0.70 12.93 -4.07
C TYR A 81 -0.67 14.26 -3.28
N TYR A 82 0.45 14.61 -2.66
CA TYR A 82 0.60 15.85 -1.88
C TYR A 82 1.44 16.94 -2.58
N GLY A 83 2.21 16.61 -3.62
CA GLY A 83 3.25 17.48 -4.19
C GLY A 83 2.84 18.46 -5.28
N LYS A 84 1.56 18.76 -5.49
CA LYS A 84 1.13 19.76 -6.51
C LYS A 84 0.33 20.95 -6.01
N SER A 85 0.35 21.24 -4.69
CA SER A 85 -0.33 22.43 -4.14
C SER A 85 0.60 23.63 -3.87
N ASN A 86 1.88 23.41 -3.52
CA ASN A 86 2.68 24.46 -2.88
C ASN A 86 3.73 25.17 -3.74
N ARG A 87 3.79 24.94 -5.06
CA ARG A 87 4.69 25.71 -5.95
C ARG A 87 4.06 26.96 -6.58
N LYS A 88 2.77 27.23 -6.37
CA LYS A 88 2.10 28.38 -7.01
C LYS A 88 2.05 29.66 -6.15
N HIS A 89 2.32 29.57 -4.86
CA HIS A 89 2.24 30.73 -3.94
C HIS A 89 3.58 31.40 -3.61
N ARG A 90 4.72 30.91 -4.12
CA ARG A 90 6.05 31.50 -3.87
C ARG A 90 6.59 32.34 -5.05
N LYS A 91 5.71 32.75 -5.97
CA LYS A 91 6.04 33.58 -7.14
C LYS A 91 5.08 34.77 -7.34
N ARG A 92 4.38 35.19 -6.28
CA ARG A 92 3.64 36.46 -6.27
C ARG A 92 4.13 37.30 -5.12
#